data_AF-A0AA41EMN8-F1
#
_entry.id   AF-A0AA41EMN8-F1
#
_cell.length_a   1.000
_cell.length_b   1.000
_cell.length_c   1.000
_cell.angle_alpha   90.00
_cell.angle_beta   90.00
_cell.angle_gamma   90.00
#
_symmetry.space_group_name_H-M   'P 1'
#
loop_
_entity.id
_entity.type
_entity.pdbx_description
1 polymer ?
#
loop_
_entity_poly.entity_id
_entity_poly.type
_entity_poly.pdbx_seq_one_letter_code
_entity_poly.pdbx_strand_id
1 'polypeptide(L)'
;MADLYTLTNAKLKEKLEYIKEQYNITNWESVTKRTNSLMRQAIISYFMENSTHEKKNILVDTGKGGGKDIWNKLGTQLPLFQLFKTDRSNDDGDSEIQDPLKAVTKETLKGALSGQLDEITKKVRLEAEKQAKLTLTKLNEMDPELAKQLIPKFETPKWENVFKFSLDTDKIPLNKRGSGTRRLILLNFFRAQADKTIQERNATDVIYAFEEPETAQHADHQRMLMQSFLEISNKDGRQVIITTHNPELAGMPDSNSIRQIKRNHNYTSEIENTPNLADVGRDLGVLPNVPGLPGRLKLVIFVEGPNDVRFIHLLLMKYCPEIFKNNDTVLIPFGGGSLKYWVNLELLKPLHPAEFYIFDNDAAGKSYENRVKRSGVSSQNIHLWDLGPIEFYFPYNFYNRAVRSSNQSKEKNKNDQSEELVELSPKEFHNANYDADIKPLKNILWSAFERKSTKLIPLIKQDEILNCELESLAKSILKAYDC
;
A
#
# COMPACT_ATOMS: atom_id res chain seq x y z
N MET A 1 -39.69 21.59 -9.39
CA MET A 1 -38.82 21.34 -10.56
C MET A 1 -38.24 19.92 -10.62
N ALA A 2 -38.15 19.19 -9.51
CA ALA A 2 -37.54 17.86 -9.46
C ALA A 2 -38.14 16.80 -10.40
N ASP A 3 -39.41 16.97 -10.81
CA ASP A 3 -40.14 16.04 -11.66
C ASP A 3 -40.04 16.34 -13.16
N LEU A 4 -39.52 17.51 -13.56
CA LEU A 4 -39.52 17.98 -14.96
C LEU A 4 -38.85 17.01 -15.94
N TYR A 5 -37.85 16.24 -15.49
CA TYR A 5 -37.11 15.29 -16.33
C TYR A 5 -37.92 14.02 -16.66
N THR A 6 -38.92 13.66 -15.85
CA THR A 6 -39.77 12.47 -16.07
C THR A 6 -41.04 12.76 -16.84
N LEU A 7 -41.44 14.04 -16.94
CA LEU A 7 -42.69 14.43 -17.60
C LEU A 7 -42.65 14.12 -19.10
N THR A 8 -43.74 13.52 -19.58
CA THR A 8 -44.01 13.28 -20.99
C THR A 8 -44.42 14.59 -21.68
N ASN A 9 -44.45 14.60 -23.03
CA ASN A 9 -44.82 15.80 -23.79
C ASN A 9 -46.19 16.36 -23.39
N ALA A 10 -47.19 15.50 -23.18
CA ALA A 10 -48.53 15.90 -22.76
C ALA A 10 -48.51 16.59 -21.38
N LYS A 11 -47.88 15.98 -20.38
CA LYS A 11 -47.79 16.54 -19.03
C LYS A 11 -46.94 17.82 -18.96
N LEU A 12 -45.93 17.95 -19.85
CA LEU A 12 -45.15 19.18 -19.96
C LEU A 12 -45.98 20.35 -20.50
N LYS A 13 -46.87 20.10 -21.48
CA LYS A 13 -47.78 21.12 -22.01
C LYS A 13 -48.75 21.61 -20.93
N GLU A 14 -49.38 20.69 -20.21
CA GLU A 14 -50.29 21.03 -19.10
C GLU A 14 -49.57 21.86 -18.04
N LYS A 15 -48.36 21.45 -17.65
CA LYS A 15 -47.57 22.16 -16.64
C LYS A 15 -47.10 23.54 -17.12
N LEU A 16 -46.73 23.66 -18.39
CA LEU A 16 -46.32 24.94 -18.99
C LEU A 16 -47.49 25.93 -19.04
N GLU A 17 -48.69 25.48 -19.42
CA GLU A 17 -49.88 26.34 -19.45
C GLU A 17 -50.31 26.75 -18.03
N TYR A 18 -50.31 25.80 -17.08
CA TYR A 18 -50.59 26.09 -15.68
C TYR A 18 -49.66 27.18 -15.12
N ILE A 19 -48.34 27.07 -15.35
CA ILE A 19 -47.39 28.10 -14.90
C ILE A 19 -47.60 29.43 -15.64
N LYS A 20 -47.92 29.40 -16.94
CA LYS A 20 -48.22 30.60 -17.73
C LYS A 20 -49.41 31.37 -17.13
N GLU A 21 -50.50 30.67 -16.80
CA GLU A 21 -51.71 31.25 -16.21
C GLU A 21 -51.50 31.74 -14.79
N GLN A 22 -50.85 30.93 -13.93
CA GLN A 22 -50.66 31.26 -12.51
C GLN A 22 -49.77 32.49 -12.29
N TYR A 23 -48.77 32.69 -13.15
CA TYR A 23 -47.80 33.78 -13.01
C TYR A 23 -47.93 34.87 -14.09
N ASN A 24 -48.99 34.82 -14.91
CA ASN A 24 -49.30 35.78 -15.96
C ASN A 24 -48.13 36.06 -16.94
N ILE A 25 -47.50 34.98 -17.43
CA ILE A 25 -46.30 35.06 -18.27
C ILE A 25 -46.68 35.24 -19.75
N THR A 26 -46.41 36.40 -20.34
CA THR A 26 -46.74 36.71 -21.75
C THR A 26 -45.67 36.25 -22.75
N ASN A 27 -44.41 36.15 -22.33
CA ASN A 27 -43.28 35.82 -23.23
C ASN A 27 -43.19 34.34 -23.66
N TRP A 28 -44.06 33.47 -23.16
CA TRP A 28 -44.01 32.03 -23.47
C TRP A 28 -44.85 31.61 -24.69
N GLU A 29 -45.53 32.54 -25.35
CA GLU A 29 -46.33 32.25 -26.55
C GLU A 29 -45.51 31.79 -27.75
N SER A 30 -44.22 32.14 -27.77
CA SER A 30 -43.25 31.71 -28.79
C SER A 30 -42.62 30.33 -28.52
N VAL A 31 -42.84 29.73 -27.34
CA VAL A 31 -42.22 28.46 -26.98
C VAL A 31 -42.88 27.30 -27.74
N THR A 32 -42.09 26.58 -28.54
CA THR A 32 -42.59 25.47 -29.36
C THR A 32 -43.04 24.28 -28.50
N LYS A 33 -44.35 24.03 -28.46
CA LYS A 33 -44.95 22.93 -27.66
C LYS A 33 -44.69 21.51 -28.22
N ARG A 34 -44.03 21.38 -29.38
CA ARG A 34 -43.65 20.07 -29.96
C ARG A 34 -42.39 19.47 -29.34
N THR A 35 -41.53 20.29 -28.74
CA THR A 35 -40.20 19.85 -28.29
C THR A 35 -40.08 19.89 -26.78
N ASN A 36 -39.86 18.73 -26.14
CA ASN A 36 -39.79 18.61 -24.68
C ASN A 36 -38.63 19.43 -24.07
N SER A 37 -37.48 19.51 -24.74
CA SER A 37 -36.31 20.26 -24.24
C SER A 37 -36.60 21.75 -24.10
N LEU A 38 -37.21 22.37 -25.12
CA LEU A 38 -37.54 23.80 -25.12
C LEU A 38 -38.57 24.15 -24.04
N MET A 39 -39.60 23.31 -23.85
CA MET A 39 -40.58 23.51 -22.78
C MET A 39 -39.93 23.40 -21.39
N ARG A 40 -39.05 22.41 -21.18
CA ARG A 40 -38.29 22.29 -19.92
C ARG A 40 -37.37 23.48 -19.68
N GLN A 41 -36.68 23.96 -20.71
CA GLN A 41 -35.76 25.08 -20.63
C GLN A 41 -36.48 26.39 -20.30
N ALA A 42 -37.64 26.65 -20.90
CA ALA A 42 -38.45 27.82 -20.59
C ALA A 42 -38.88 27.82 -19.11
N ILE A 43 -39.41 26.69 -18.62
CA ILE A 43 -39.83 26.54 -17.22
C ILE A 43 -38.64 26.74 -16.27
N ILE A 44 -37.49 26.10 -16.55
CA ILE A 44 -36.30 26.21 -15.71
C ILE A 44 -35.79 27.65 -15.67
N SER A 45 -35.68 28.32 -16.82
CA SER A 45 -35.12 29.68 -16.92
C SER A 45 -35.97 30.69 -16.16
N TYR A 46 -37.30 30.59 -16.28
CA TYR A 46 -38.20 31.48 -15.55
C TYR A 46 -38.07 31.34 -14.04
N PHE A 47 -38.10 30.11 -13.52
CA PHE A 47 -37.94 29.92 -12.07
C PHE A 47 -36.53 30.32 -11.61
N MET A 48 -35.49 30.01 -12.40
CA MET A 48 -34.10 30.45 -12.14
C MET A 48 -33.98 31.96 -11.91
N GLU A 49 -34.70 32.77 -12.68
CA GLU A 49 -34.65 34.23 -12.60
C GLU A 49 -35.58 34.83 -11.52
N ASN A 50 -36.72 34.19 -11.25
CA ASN A 50 -37.82 34.80 -10.48
C ASN A 50 -38.07 34.15 -9.11
N SER A 51 -37.19 33.28 -8.63
CA SER A 51 -37.37 32.59 -7.34
C SER A 51 -36.06 32.38 -6.59
N THR A 52 -36.15 32.24 -5.27
CA THR A 52 -35.02 31.83 -4.44
C THR A 52 -34.82 30.32 -4.55
N HIS A 53 -33.59 29.89 -4.83
CA HIS A 53 -33.25 28.49 -5.10
C HIS A 53 -32.63 27.81 -3.91
N GLU A 54 -33.15 26.64 -3.58
CA GLU A 54 -32.47 25.69 -2.71
C GLU A 54 -32.04 24.46 -3.51
N LYS A 55 -30.76 24.10 -3.40
CA LYS A 55 -30.24 22.88 -4.03
C LYS A 55 -30.63 21.69 -3.18
N LYS A 56 -31.43 20.79 -3.75
CA LYS A 56 -31.79 19.53 -3.11
C LYS A 56 -31.32 18.35 -3.96
N ASN A 57 -30.66 17.41 -3.32
CA ASN A 57 -30.32 16.13 -3.94
C ASN A 57 -31.61 15.33 -4.17
N ILE A 58 -31.83 14.90 -5.41
CA ILE A 58 -32.95 14.04 -5.79
C ILE A 58 -32.41 12.75 -6.40
N LEU A 59 -33.08 11.64 -6.11
CA LEU A 59 -32.83 10.38 -6.81
C LEU A 59 -33.42 10.47 -8.21
N VAL A 60 -32.60 10.21 -9.22
CA VAL A 60 -32.99 10.21 -10.63
C VAL A 60 -33.16 8.77 -11.08
N ASP A 61 -34.37 8.39 -11.52
CA ASP A 61 -34.62 7.07 -12.10
C ASP A 61 -34.01 7.00 -13.51
N THR A 62 -32.94 6.21 -13.67
CA THR A 62 -32.21 6.04 -14.94
C THR A 62 -32.88 5.06 -15.90
N GLY A 63 -33.95 4.37 -15.48
CA GLY A 63 -34.64 3.38 -16.30
C GLY A 63 -35.74 3.95 -17.21
N LYS A 64 -36.23 5.17 -16.96
CA LYS A 64 -37.45 5.71 -17.59
C LYS A 64 -37.31 7.17 -18.05
N GLY A 65 -38.05 7.50 -19.11
CA GLY A 65 -38.21 8.88 -19.60
C GLY A 65 -36.87 9.58 -19.87
N GLY A 66 -36.77 10.85 -19.47
CA GLY A 66 -35.54 11.64 -19.64
C GLY A 66 -34.35 11.15 -18.80
N GLY A 67 -34.58 10.34 -17.75
CA GLY A 67 -33.49 9.76 -16.94
C GLY A 67 -32.67 8.73 -17.72
N LYS A 68 -33.32 7.96 -18.61
CA LYS A 68 -32.63 7.02 -19.51
C LYS A 68 -31.75 7.75 -20.53
N ASP A 69 -32.23 8.87 -21.07
CA ASP A 69 -31.46 9.68 -22.02
C ASP A 69 -30.23 10.31 -21.34
N ILE A 70 -30.39 10.77 -20.09
CA ILE A 70 -29.29 11.28 -19.27
C ILE A 70 -28.26 10.17 -19.01
N TRP A 71 -28.73 8.99 -18.58
CA TRP A 71 -27.84 7.85 -18.30
C TRP A 71 -27.09 7.37 -19.54
N ASN A 72 -27.75 7.28 -20.70
CA ASN A 72 -27.10 6.86 -21.95
C ASN A 72 -25.94 7.80 -22.33
N LYS A 73 -26.09 9.12 -22.11
CA LYS A 73 -25.02 10.10 -22.36
C LYS A 73 -23.93 10.07 -21.29
N LEU A 74 -24.30 9.93 -20.02
CA LEU A 74 -23.32 9.83 -18.93
C LEU A 74 -22.51 8.53 -19.03
N GLY A 75 -23.17 7.42 -19.35
CA GLY A 75 -22.55 6.10 -19.49
C GLY A 75 -21.47 6.07 -20.58
N THR A 76 -21.59 6.87 -21.64
CA THR A 76 -20.53 7.00 -22.65
C THR A 76 -19.29 7.74 -22.16
N GLN A 77 -19.39 8.50 -21.05
CA GLN A 77 -18.28 9.22 -20.43
C GLN A 77 -17.74 8.52 -19.17
N LEU A 78 -18.38 7.43 -18.73
CA LEU A 78 -17.89 6.68 -17.57
C LEU A 78 -16.68 5.83 -17.96
N PRO A 79 -15.71 5.68 -17.04
CA PRO A 79 -14.56 4.82 -17.29
C PRO A 79 -14.99 3.37 -17.47
N LEU A 80 -14.24 2.64 -18.30
CA LEU A 80 -14.42 1.20 -18.44
C LEU A 80 -13.96 0.51 -17.15
N PHE A 81 -14.84 -0.25 -16.50
CA PHE A 81 -14.49 -1.02 -15.30
C PHE A 81 -14.30 -2.50 -15.64
N GLN A 82 -13.13 -3.05 -15.31
CA GLN A 82 -12.77 -4.45 -15.55
C GLN A 82 -12.37 -5.12 -14.23
N LEU A 83 -13.13 -6.13 -13.81
CA LEU A 83 -12.91 -6.88 -12.56
C LEU A 83 -12.30 -8.26 -12.84
N PHE A 84 -11.29 -8.63 -12.06
CA PHE A 84 -10.59 -9.91 -12.08
C PHE A 84 -10.71 -10.58 -10.72
N LYS A 85 -11.31 -11.76 -10.68
CA LYS A 85 -11.49 -12.55 -9.45
C LYS A 85 -10.50 -13.71 -9.42
N THR A 86 -9.86 -13.95 -8.28
CA THR A 86 -8.78 -14.96 -8.16
C THR A 86 -9.22 -16.34 -7.75
N ASP A 87 -10.38 -16.47 -7.08
CA ASP A 87 -10.96 -17.75 -6.69
C ASP A 87 -11.92 -18.27 -7.76
N ARG A 88 -11.37 -18.97 -8.77
CA ARG A 88 -12.17 -19.69 -9.77
C ARG A 88 -11.59 -21.04 -10.15
N SER A 89 -12.46 -21.89 -10.68
CA SER A 89 -12.15 -23.21 -11.21
C SER A 89 -10.98 -23.13 -12.19
N ASN A 90 -9.90 -23.79 -11.83
CA ASN A 90 -8.61 -23.87 -12.52
C ASN A 90 -8.68 -24.58 -13.90
N ASP A 91 -9.67 -24.28 -14.74
CA ASP A 91 -9.94 -24.93 -16.03
C ASP A 91 -9.91 -23.93 -17.19
N ASP A 92 -9.32 -24.33 -18.33
CA ASP A 92 -9.18 -23.53 -19.55
C ASP A 92 -10.54 -23.29 -20.25
N GLY A 93 -11.60 -23.92 -19.75
CA GLY A 93 -12.99 -23.71 -20.13
C GLY A 93 -13.64 -22.47 -19.51
N ASP A 94 -12.93 -21.69 -18.67
CA ASP A 94 -13.50 -20.49 -18.04
C ASP A 94 -13.95 -19.47 -19.09
N SER A 95 -15.20 -19.02 -18.94
CA SER A 95 -15.82 -17.93 -19.70
C SER A 95 -14.96 -16.66 -19.73
N GLU A 96 -14.15 -16.36 -18.71
CA GLU A 96 -13.32 -15.16 -18.72
C GLU A 96 -12.10 -15.23 -19.64
N ILE A 97 -11.64 -16.44 -20.02
CA ILE A 97 -10.60 -16.66 -21.03
C ILE A 97 -11.26 -16.86 -22.40
N GLN A 98 -12.31 -17.67 -22.43
CA GLN A 98 -13.00 -18.06 -23.65
C GLN A 98 -13.84 -16.93 -24.24
N ASP A 99 -14.49 -16.08 -23.44
CA ASP A 99 -15.41 -15.06 -23.97
C ASP A 99 -14.69 -13.89 -24.64
N PRO A 100 -13.55 -13.38 -24.13
CA PRO A 100 -12.70 -12.47 -24.87
C PRO A 100 -12.18 -13.06 -26.18
N LEU A 101 -11.69 -14.31 -26.14
CA LEU A 101 -11.21 -15.00 -27.33
C LEU A 101 -12.34 -15.19 -28.32
N LYS A 102 -13.50 -15.70 -27.90
CA LYS A 102 -14.71 -15.82 -28.73
C LYS A 102 -15.16 -14.47 -29.27
N ALA A 103 -15.02 -13.38 -28.53
CA ALA A 103 -15.32 -12.04 -29.02
C ALA A 103 -14.35 -11.63 -30.14
N VAL A 104 -13.04 -11.87 -29.96
CA VAL A 104 -12.02 -11.66 -31.00
C VAL A 104 -12.28 -12.53 -32.23
N THR A 105 -12.63 -13.82 -32.05
CA THR A 105 -12.99 -14.70 -33.16
C THR A 105 -14.23 -14.16 -33.84
N LYS A 106 -15.30 -13.86 -33.10
CA LYS A 106 -16.55 -13.33 -33.65
C LYS A 106 -16.34 -12.07 -34.47
N GLU A 107 -15.46 -11.20 -34.04
CA GLU A 107 -15.12 -9.97 -34.75
C GLU A 107 -14.25 -10.23 -36.00
N THR A 108 -13.25 -11.10 -35.90
CA THR A 108 -12.40 -11.52 -37.03
C THR A 108 -13.20 -12.26 -38.10
N LEU A 109 -14.15 -13.10 -37.66
CA LEU A 109 -15.07 -13.85 -38.52
C LEU A 109 -16.11 -12.92 -39.17
N LYS A 110 -16.51 -11.82 -38.51
CA LYS A 110 -17.40 -10.78 -39.09
C LYS A 110 -16.69 -9.82 -40.06
N GLY A 111 -15.38 -9.64 -39.91
CA GLY A 111 -14.57 -8.77 -40.76
C GLY A 111 -14.02 -9.52 -41.99
N ALA A 112 -12.72 -9.82 -41.95
CA ALA A 112 -11.96 -10.29 -43.12
C ALA A 112 -12.36 -11.69 -43.64
N LEU A 113 -12.93 -12.55 -42.79
CA LEU A 113 -13.22 -13.96 -43.12
C LEU A 113 -14.71 -14.23 -43.43
N SER A 114 -15.59 -13.24 -43.31
CA SER A 114 -17.04 -13.42 -43.47
C SER A 114 -17.40 -14.00 -44.85
N GLY A 115 -16.81 -13.48 -45.92
CA GLY A 115 -17.09 -13.94 -47.28
C GLY A 115 -16.67 -15.40 -47.53
N GLN A 116 -15.54 -15.83 -46.96
CA GLN A 116 -15.05 -17.21 -47.09
C GLN A 116 -15.88 -18.19 -46.25
N LEU A 117 -16.30 -17.78 -45.05
CA LEU A 117 -17.20 -18.57 -44.22
C LEU A 117 -18.59 -18.71 -44.83
N ASP A 118 -19.09 -17.70 -45.53
CA ASP A 118 -20.35 -17.79 -46.26
C ASP A 118 -20.26 -18.80 -47.43
N GLU A 119 -19.13 -18.85 -48.14
CA GLU A 119 -18.90 -19.87 -49.16
C GLU A 119 -18.80 -21.28 -48.59
N ILE A 120 -18.08 -21.46 -47.47
CA ILE A 120 -17.98 -22.75 -46.78
C ILE A 120 -19.36 -23.16 -46.25
N THR A 121 -20.11 -22.23 -45.65
CA THR A 121 -21.47 -22.49 -45.15
C THR A 121 -22.40 -22.90 -46.30
N LYS A 122 -22.30 -22.25 -47.48
CA LYS A 122 -23.04 -22.66 -48.69
C LYS A 122 -22.66 -24.06 -49.16
N LYS A 123 -21.37 -24.41 -49.21
CA LYS A 123 -20.92 -25.76 -49.61
C LYS A 123 -21.36 -26.84 -48.63
N VAL A 124 -21.19 -26.60 -47.33
CA VAL A 124 -21.64 -27.53 -46.27
C VAL A 124 -23.15 -27.70 -46.31
N ARG A 125 -23.90 -26.62 -46.53
CA ARG A 125 -25.36 -26.68 -46.68
C ARG A 125 -25.77 -27.48 -47.92
N LEU A 126 -25.12 -27.28 -49.06
CA LEU A 126 -25.39 -28.03 -50.30
C LEU A 126 -25.17 -29.54 -50.13
N GLU A 127 -24.06 -29.94 -49.50
CA GLU A 127 -23.78 -31.36 -49.24
C GLU A 127 -24.72 -31.95 -48.17
N ALA A 128 -25.05 -31.19 -47.12
CA ALA A 128 -26.02 -31.60 -46.12
C ALA A 128 -27.45 -31.74 -46.70
N GLU A 129 -27.86 -30.83 -47.60
CA GLU A 129 -29.12 -30.92 -48.33
C GLU A 129 -29.14 -32.14 -49.27
N LYS A 130 -28.01 -32.44 -49.92
CA LYS A 130 -27.87 -33.63 -50.78
C LYS A 130 -28.00 -34.92 -49.97
N GLN A 131 -27.35 -35.01 -48.80
CA GLN A 131 -27.49 -36.15 -47.90
C GLN A 131 -28.89 -36.25 -47.30
N ALA A 132 -29.48 -35.15 -46.84
CA ALA A 132 -30.84 -35.14 -46.32
C ALA A 132 -31.87 -35.59 -47.37
N LYS A 133 -31.72 -35.18 -48.64
CA LYS A 133 -32.53 -35.66 -49.77
C LYS A 133 -32.33 -37.15 -50.02
N LEU A 134 -31.09 -37.64 -49.97
CA LEU A 134 -30.81 -39.07 -50.11
C LEU A 134 -31.45 -39.89 -48.97
N THR A 135 -31.34 -39.41 -47.73
CA THR A 135 -31.97 -40.04 -46.56
C THR A 135 -33.50 -40.00 -46.65
N LEU A 136 -34.10 -38.89 -47.08
CA LEU A 136 -35.54 -38.80 -47.32
C LEU A 136 -36.01 -39.72 -48.45
N THR A 137 -35.21 -39.88 -49.51
CA THR A 137 -35.52 -40.80 -50.62
C THR A 137 -35.49 -42.25 -50.12
N LYS A 138 -34.46 -42.61 -49.34
CA LYS A 138 -34.33 -43.93 -48.71
C LYS A 138 -35.41 -44.18 -47.65
N LEU A 139 -35.81 -43.16 -46.91
CA LEU A 139 -36.89 -43.25 -45.95
C LEU A 139 -38.24 -43.40 -46.65
N ASN A 140 -38.45 -42.70 -47.77
CA ASN A 140 -39.67 -42.82 -48.59
C ASN A 140 -39.80 -44.19 -49.27
N GLU A 141 -38.69 -44.88 -49.55
CA GLU A 141 -38.69 -46.29 -49.98
C GLU A 141 -39.19 -47.25 -48.88
N MET A 142 -39.03 -46.87 -47.59
CA MET A 142 -39.38 -47.70 -46.43
C MET A 142 -40.72 -47.32 -45.79
N ASP A 143 -41.01 -46.02 -45.67
CA ASP A 143 -42.23 -45.45 -45.07
C ASP A 143 -42.57 -44.09 -45.74
N PRO A 144 -43.52 -44.08 -46.70
CA PRO A 144 -43.92 -42.88 -47.43
C PRO A 144 -44.68 -41.85 -46.60
N GLU A 145 -45.36 -42.27 -45.52
CA GLU A 145 -46.14 -41.36 -44.66
C GLU A 145 -45.20 -40.56 -43.75
N LEU A 146 -44.18 -41.22 -43.18
CA LEU A 146 -43.17 -40.59 -42.34
C LEU A 146 -42.27 -39.63 -43.13
N ALA A 147 -41.91 -39.99 -44.37
CA ALA A 147 -41.08 -39.14 -45.23
C ALA A 147 -41.76 -37.81 -45.62
N LYS A 148 -43.10 -37.79 -45.78
CA LYS A 148 -43.86 -36.56 -46.09
C LYS A 148 -43.90 -35.56 -44.92
N GLN A 149 -43.68 -36.01 -43.69
CA GLN A 149 -43.74 -35.18 -42.49
C GLN A 149 -42.39 -34.52 -42.13
N LEU A 150 -41.28 -35.01 -42.70
CA LEU A 150 -39.93 -34.53 -42.39
C LEU A 150 -39.48 -33.42 -43.34
N ILE A 151 -39.40 -32.19 -42.81
CA ILE A 151 -38.80 -31.04 -43.49
C ILE A 151 -37.44 -30.76 -42.84
N PRO A 152 -36.31 -30.91 -43.57
CA PRO A 152 -34.99 -30.64 -43.01
C PRO A 152 -34.86 -29.13 -42.73
N LYS A 153 -34.61 -28.78 -41.47
CA LYS A 153 -34.31 -27.41 -41.03
C LYS A 153 -32.81 -27.27 -40.83
N PHE A 154 -32.22 -26.27 -41.47
CA PHE A 154 -30.81 -25.95 -41.33
C PHE A 154 -30.68 -24.60 -40.62
N GLU A 155 -30.11 -24.64 -39.42
CA GLU A 155 -29.70 -23.44 -38.70
C GLU A 155 -28.34 -22.94 -39.22
N THR A 156 -28.13 -21.63 -39.20
CA THR A 156 -26.83 -21.06 -39.54
C THR A 156 -25.80 -21.45 -38.47
N PRO A 157 -24.64 -22.01 -38.84
CA PRO A 157 -23.64 -22.43 -37.87
C PRO A 157 -23.07 -21.22 -37.12
N LYS A 158 -23.08 -21.30 -35.78
CA LYS A 158 -22.40 -20.33 -34.92
C LYS A 158 -20.90 -20.64 -34.91
N TRP A 159 -20.19 -20.14 -35.91
CA TRP A 159 -18.75 -20.37 -36.11
C TRP A 159 -17.90 -20.01 -34.88
N GLU A 160 -18.34 -19.04 -34.07
CA GLU A 160 -17.74 -18.68 -32.76
C GLU A 160 -17.61 -19.86 -31.77
N ASN A 161 -18.43 -20.91 -31.91
CA ASN A 161 -18.38 -22.10 -31.06
C ASN A 161 -17.55 -23.25 -31.65
N VAL A 162 -17.19 -23.16 -32.93
CA VAL A 162 -16.41 -24.18 -33.66
C VAL A 162 -14.92 -24.02 -33.39
N PHE A 163 -14.46 -22.78 -33.22
CA PHE A 163 -13.08 -22.48 -32.86
C PHE A 163 -12.91 -22.51 -31.34
N LYS A 164 -12.55 -23.68 -30.80
CA LYS A 164 -12.11 -23.81 -29.41
C LYS A 164 -10.62 -23.47 -29.33
N PHE A 165 -10.27 -22.46 -28.54
CA PHE A 165 -8.88 -22.06 -28.34
C PHE A 165 -8.34 -22.71 -27.07
N SER A 166 -7.19 -23.36 -27.20
CA SER A 166 -6.33 -23.79 -26.10
C SER A 166 -4.99 -23.07 -26.21
N LEU A 167 -4.53 -22.46 -25.12
CA LEU A 167 -3.19 -21.88 -25.05
C LEU A 167 -2.21 -22.99 -24.64
N ASP A 168 -1.29 -23.33 -25.53
CA ASP A 168 -0.21 -24.28 -25.22
C ASP A 168 1.09 -23.51 -25.02
N THR A 169 1.85 -23.87 -23.99
CA THR A 169 3.26 -23.45 -23.83
C THR A 169 4.13 -24.69 -23.77
N ASP A 170 5.07 -24.82 -24.71
CA ASP A 170 5.96 -25.99 -24.85
C ASP A 170 5.26 -27.36 -24.83
N LYS A 171 4.15 -27.50 -25.57
CA LYS A 171 3.33 -28.74 -25.67
C LYS A 171 2.66 -29.18 -24.35
N ILE A 172 2.61 -28.31 -23.33
CA ILE A 172 1.85 -28.55 -22.11
C ILE A 172 0.63 -27.63 -22.11
N PRO A 173 -0.59 -28.20 -22.09
CA PRO A 173 -1.83 -27.45 -21.93
C PRO A 173 -1.78 -26.51 -20.72
N LEU A 174 -2.31 -25.29 -20.87
CA LEU A 174 -2.29 -24.27 -19.83
C LEU A 174 -2.85 -24.79 -18.50
N ASN A 175 -3.97 -25.54 -18.52
CA ASN A 175 -4.57 -26.21 -17.35
C ASN A 175 -3.63 -27.19 -16.61
N LYS A 176 -2.57 -27.69 -17.26
CA LYS A 176 -1.56 -28.57 -16.66
C LYS A 176 -0.32 -27.84 -16.14
N ARG A 177 -0.25 -26.51 -16.27
CA ARG A 177 0.83 -25.69 -15.72
C ARG A 177 0.53 -25.27 -14.28
N GLY A 178 1.60 -24.97 -13.52
CA GLY A 178 1.49 -24.40 -12.18
C GLY A 178 0.65 -23.11 -12.19
N SER A 179 -0.14 -22.91 -11.14
CA SER A 179 -1.01 -21.72 -10.96
C SER A 179 -0.25 -20.41 -11.23
N GLY A 180 1.04 -20.41 -10.85
CA GLY A 180 2.05 -19.39 -11.14
C GLY A 180 2.04 -18.83 -12.57
N THR A 181 2.46 -19.68 -13.50
CA THR A 181 2.60 -19.38 -14.92
C THR A 181 1.26 -19.06 -15.59
N ARG A 182 0.17 -19.69 -15.15
CA ARG A 182 -1.16 -19.44 -15.70
C ARG A 182 -1.63 -18.01 -15.46
N ARG A 183 -1.48 -17.51 -14.22
CA ARG A 183 -1.86 -16.13 -13.86
C ARG A 183 -1.02 -15.08 -14.60
N LEU A 184 0.27 -15.35 -14.83
CA LEU A 184 1.13 -14.48 -15.66
C LEU A 184 0.65 -14.38 -17.12
N ILE A 185 0.28 -15.51 -17.73
CA ILE A 185 -0.27 -15.54 -19.09
C ILE A 185 -1.61 -14.81 -19.14
N LEU A 186 -2.47 -15.05 -18.15
CA LEU A 186 -3.78 -14.44 -18.03
C LEU A 186 -3.68 -12.91 -17.88
N LEU A 187 -2.74 -12.42 -17.06
CA LEU A 187 -2.48 -10.99 -16.90
C LEU A 187 -2.07 -10.31 -18.21
N ASN A 188 -1.14 -10.93 -18.96
CA ASN A 188 -0.69 -10.39 -20.24
C ASN A 188 -1.81 -10.39 -21.29
N PHE A 189 -2.64 -11.44 -21.29
CA PHE A 189 -3.82 -11.51 -22.13
C PHE A 189 -4.80 -10.37 -21.82
N PHE A 190 -5.07 -10.12 -20.53
CA PHE A 190 -5.96 -9.04 -20.12
C PHE A 190 -5.41 -7.65 -20.43
N ARG A 191 -4.10 -7.44 -20.29
CA ARG A 191 -3.45 -6.20 -20.73
C ARG A 191 -3.70 -5.94 -22.22
N ALA A 192 -3.53 -6.97 -23.06
CA ALA A 192 -3.80 -6.88 -24.49
C ALA A 192 -5.28 -6.60 -24.79
N GLN A 193 -6.21 -7.25 -24.09
CA GLN A 193 -7.65 -7.04 -24.26
C GLN A 193 -8.08 -5.62 -23.87
N ALA A 194 -7.56 -5.10 -22.77
CA ALA A 194 -7.91 -3.77 -22.32
C ALA A 194 -7.37 -2.70 -23.26
N ASP A 195 -6.12 -2.83 -23.72
CA ASP A 195 -5.55 -1.93 -24.73
C ASP A 195 -6.39 -1.95 -26.03
N LYS A 196 -6.90 -3.12 -26.44
CA LYS A 196 -7.82 -3.25 -27.58
C LYS A 196 -9.19 -2.60 -27.33
N THR A 197 -9.79 -2.80 -26.16
CA THR A 197 -11.12 -2.25 -25.82
C THR A 197 -11.09 -0.71 -25.72
N ILE A 198 -9.97 -0.15 -25.26
CA ILE A 198 -9.72 1.30 -25.26
C ILE A 198 -9.80 1.87 -26.69
N GLN A 199 -9.12 1.21 -27.63
CA GLN A 199 -9.10 1.63 -29.04
C GLN A 199 -10.49 1.54 -29.68
N GLU A 200 -11.27 0.51 -29.37
CA GLU A 200 -12.60 0.30 -29.95
C GLU A 200 -13.67 1.25 -29.40
N ARG A 201 -13.65 1.52 -28.09
CA ARG A 201 -14.66 2.36 -27.44
C ARG A 201 -14.35 3.85 -27.46
N ASN A 202 -13.16 4.23 -27.96
CA ASN A 202 -12.59 5.57 -27.73
C ASN A 202 -12.68 5.97 -26.24
N ALA A 203 -12.59 5.00 -25.34
CA ALA A 203 -12.68 5.24 -23.91
C ALA A 203 -11.37 5.90 -23.47
N THR A 204 -11.47 7.07 -22.86
CA THR A 204 -10.30 7.79 -22.33
C THR A 204 -9.76 7.15 -21.07
N ASP A 205 -10.66 6.57 -20.26
CA ASP A 205 -10.36 6.15 -18.89
C ASP A 205 -10.77 4.70 -18.61
N VAL A 206 -9.91 3.95 -17.91
CA VAL A 206 -10.09 2.54 -17.55
C VAL A 206 -9.72 2.31 -16.08
N ILE A 207 -10.58 1.57 -15.38
CA ILE A 207 -10.37 1.10 -14.02
C ILE A 207 -10.21 -0.42 -14.05
N TYR A 208 -9.05 -0.90 -13.66
CA TYR A 208 -8.73 -2.30 -13.45
C TYR A 208 -8.92 -2.65 -11.97
N ALA A 209 -9.63 -3.74 -11.67
CA ALA A 209 -9.81 -4.22 -10.31
C ALA A 209 -9.37 -5.68 -10.19
N PHE A 210 -8.36 -5.96 -9.37
CA PHE A 210 -7.81 -7.31 -9.15
C PHE A 210 -8.07 -7.76 -7.71
N GLU A 211 -8.68 -8.93 -7.56
CA GLU A 211 -8.83 -9.59 -6.26
C GLU A 211 -7.58 -10.44 -5.99
N GLU A 212 -6.86 -10.22 -4.90
CA GLU A 212 -5.70 -11.03 -4.43
C GLU A 212 -4.78 -11.63 -5.53
N PRO A 213 -4.29 -10.81 -6.47
CA PRO A 213 -3.54 -11.27 -7.64
C PRO A 213 -2.26 -12.05 -7.31
N GLU A 214 -1.77 -11.93 -6.08
CA GLU A 214 -0.57 -12.58 -5.55
C GLU A 214 -0.76 -14.03 -5.09
N THR A 215 -2.00 -14.50 -4.94
CA THR A 215 -2.29 -15.81 -4.35
C THR A 215 -1.55 -16.92 -5.13
N ALA A 216 -1.04 -17.94 -4.44
CA ALA A 216 -0.33 -19.09 -5.02
C ALA A 216 0.84 -18.79 -5.98
N GLN A 217 1.45 -17.61 -5.87
CA GLN A 217 2.66 -17.21 -6.61
C GLN A 217 3.92 -17.32 -5.76
N HIS A 218 5.08 -17.50 -6.41
CA HIS A 218 6.38 -17.29 -5.77
C HIS A 218 6.59 -15.79 -5.48
N ALA A 219 7.31 -15.44 -4.42
CA ALA A 219 7.49 -14.05 -3.99
C ALA A 219 8.03 -13.14 -5.11
N ASP A 220 8.98 -13.63 -5.92
CA ASP A 220 9.53 -12.85 -7.05
C ASP A 220 8.48 -12.55 -8.11
N HIS A 221 7.57 -13.48 -8.38
CA HIS A 221 6.46 -13.25 -9.31
C HIS A 221 5.46 -12.26 -8.72
N GLN A 222 5.18 -12.31 -7.41
CA GLN A 222 4.30 -11.34 -6.76
C GLN A 222 4.83 -9.91 -6.92
N ARG A 223 6.13 -9.70 -6.71
CA ARG A 223 6.78 -8.38 -6.91
C ARG A 223 6.73 -7.92 -8.36
N MET A 224 7.06 -8.81 -9.31
CA MET A 224 6.97 -8.51 -10.74
C MET A 224 5.55 -8.11 -11.16
N LEU A 225 4.56 -8.79 -10.60
CA LEU A 225 3.14 -8.56 -10.84
C LEU A 225 2.72 -7.18 -10.30
N MET A 226 3.14 -6.82 -9.07
CA MET A 226 2.89 -5.47 -8.53
C MET A 226 3.57 -4.37 -9.32
N GLN A 227 4.83 -4.59 -9.72
CA GLN A 227 5.54 -3.62 -10.55
C GLN A 227 4.79 -3.34 -11.85
N SER A 228 4.27 -4.40 -12.48
CA SER A 228 3.46 -4.28 -13.70
C SER A 228 2.18 -3.48 -13.48
N PHE A 229 1.54 -3.61 -12.32
CA PHE A 229 0.35 -2.81 -11.98
C PHE A 229 0.67 -1.35 -11.73
N LEU A 230 1.77 -1.06 -11.05
CA LEU A 230 2.25 0.32 -10.86
C LEU A 230 2.56 1.00 -12.21
N GLU A 231 3.20 0.26 -13.13
CA GLU A 231 3.43 0.74 -14.49
C GLU A 231 2.12 1.02 -15.25
N ILE A 232 1.08 0.22 -15.03
CA ILE A 232 -0.24 0.44 -15.63
C ILE A 232 -0.91 1.67 -15.01
N SER A 233 -0.87 1.83 -13.68
CA SER A 233 -1.50 2.96 -12.99
C SER A 233 -0.82 4.30 -13.28
N ASN A 234 0.45 4.29 -13.67
CA ASN A 234 1.20 5.49 -14.03
C ASN A 234 0.90 6.01 -15.44
N LYS A 235 0.05 5.32 -16.21
CA LYS A 235 -0.38 5.78 -17.53
C LYS A 235 -1.63 6.62 -17.40
N ASP A 236 -1.75 7.64 -18.24
CA ASP A 236 -2.91 8.52 -18.28
C ASP A 236 -4.21 7.74 -18.52
N GLY A 237 -5.24 8.13 -17.77
CA GLY A 237 -6.56 7.52 -17.82
C GLY A 237 -6.60 6.08 -17.30
N ARG A 238 -5.63 5.64 -16.50
CA ARG A 238 -5.62 4.27 -15.94
C ARG A 238 -5.63 4.30 -14.42
N GLN A 239 -6.56 3.55 -13.84
CA GLN A 239 -6.61 3.31 -12.40
C GLN A 239 -6.52 1.82 -12.15
N VAL A 240 -5.71 1.42 -11.17
CA VAL A 240 -5.61 0.02 -10.73
C VAL A 240 -6.04 -0.06 -9.28
N ILE A 241 -6.97 -0.97 -8.99
CA ILE A 241 -7.48 -1.29 -7.66
C ILE A 241 -7.11 -2.74 -7.39
N ILE A 242 -6.50 -3.00 -6.25
CA ILE A 242 -6.08 -4.35 -5.85
C ILE A 242 -6.55 -4.60 -4.43
N THR A 243 -7.03 -5.80 -4.14
CA THR A 243 -7.16 -6.30 -2.77
C THR A 243 -5.96 -7.20 -2.46
N THR A 244 -5.41 -7.07 -1.26
CA THR A 244 -4.28 -7.89 -0.82
C THR A 244 -4.32 -8.07 0.69
N HIS A 245 -3.96 -9.26 1.14
CA HIS A 245 -3.62 -9.53 2.54
C HIS A 245 -2.10 -9.59 2.75
N ASN A 246 -1.31 -9.38 1.69
CA ASN A 246 0.14 -9.40 1.75
C ASN A 246 0.69 -8.01 2.10
N PRO A 247 1.29 -7.85 3.29
CA PRO A 247 1.82 -6.58 3.77
C PRO A 247 3.02 -6.07 2.96
N GLU A 248 3.82 -6.96 2.40
CA GLU A 248 4.95 -6.59 1.55
C GLU A 248 4.45 -5.94 0.26
N LEU A 249 3.41 -6.51 -0.35
CA LEU A 249 2.82 -6.00 -1.59
C LEU A 249 2.01 -4.73 -1.35
N ALA A 250 1.25 -4.68 -0.24
CA ALA A 250 0.54 -3.47 0.18
C ALA A 250 1.48 -2.28 0.42
N GLY A 251 2.73 -2.54 0.77
CA GLY A 251 3.76 -1.52 0.99
C GLY A 251 4.53 -1.09 -0.25
N MET A 252 4.30 -1.69 -1.43
CA MET A 252 4.99 -1.31 -2.67
C MET A 252 4.48 0.02 -3.27
N PRO A 253 3.16 0.30 -3.32
CA PRO A 253 2.66 1.60 -3.77
C PRO A 253 2.90 2.72 -2.76
N ASP A 254 2.72 3.98 -3.19
CA ASP A 254 2.74 5.13 -2.29
C ASP A 254 1.73 4.99 -1.15
N SER A 255 2.07 5.48 0.04
CA SER A 255 1.20 5.42 1.23
C SER A 255 -0.18 6.04 1.02
N ASN A 256 -0.28 7.02 0.12
CA ASN A 256 -1.53 7.70 -0.24
C ASN A 256 -2.49 6.80 -1.06
N SER A 257 -2.00 5.70 -1.62
CA SER A 257 -2.77 4.73 -2.40
C SER A 257 -3.36 3.62 -1.52
N ILE A 258 -2.91 3.50 -0.28
CA ILE A 258 -3.35 2.44 0.64
C ILE A 258 -4.74 2.79 1.20
N ARG A 259 -5.64 1.81 1.18
CA ARG A 259 -6.98 1.89 1.78
C ARG A 259 -7.15 0.71 2.72
N GLN A 260 -7.51 0.97 3.97
CA GLN A 260 -7.73 -0.08 4.95
C GLN A 260 -9.21 -0.33 5.14
N ILE A 261 -9.64 -1.59 5.07
CA ILE A 261 -11.01 -2.00 5.34
C ILE A 261 -11.06 -2.59 6.75
N LYS A 262 -11.81 -1.95 7.65
CA LYS A 262 -11.99 -2.39 9.05
C LYS A 262 -13.46 -2.71 9.32
N ARG A 263 -13.72 -3.50 10.35
CA ARG A 263 -15.07 -3.63 10.93
C ARG A 263 -15.16 -2.74 12.17
N ASN A 264 -16.18 -1.90 12.21
CA ASN A 264 -16.46 -1.11 13.40
C ASN A 264 -17.14 -1.95 14.49
N HIS A 265 -17.45 -1.30 15.62
CA HIS A 265 -18.04 -1.94 16.80
C HIS A 265 -19.46 -2.49 16.53
N ASN A 266 -20.11 -2.03 15.46
CA ASN A 266 -21.43 -2.47 15.02
C ASN A 266 -21.35 -3.56 13.92
N TYR A 267 -20.17 -4.15 13.70
CA TYR A 267 -19.90 -5.13 12.66
C TYR A 267 -20.14 -4.64 11.22
N THR A 268 -20.22 -3.34 10.99
CA THR A 268 -20.29 -2.78 9.63
C THR A 268 -18.87 -2.49 9.11
N SER A 269 -18.67 -2.66 7.81
CA SER A 269 -17.37 -2.41 7.18
C SER A 269 -17.18 -0.92 6.94
N GLU A 270 -16.04 -0.39 7.32
CA GLU A 270 -15.62 0.99 7.10
C GLU A 270 -14.31 1.04 6.31
N ILE A 271 -14.16 2.06 5.48
CA ILE A 271 -12.97 2.26 4.65
C ILE A 271 -12.21 3.47 5.21
N GLU A 272 -10.99 3.22 5.68
CA GLU A 272 -10.06 4.25 6.10
C GLU A 272 -9.17 4.64 4.90
N ASN A 273 -9.34 5.89 4.43
CA ASN A 273 -8.69 6.35 3.21
C ASN A 273 -7.20 6.69 3.38
N THR A 274 -6.80 7.04 4.58
CA THR A 274 -5.42 7.41 4.94
C THR A 274 -5.06 6.69 6.24
N PRO A 275 -4.94 5.35 6.20
CA PRO A 275 -4.75 4.57 7.41
C PRO A 275 -3.37 4.81 8.01
N ASN A 276 -3.29 4.72 9.34
CA ASN A 276 -1.99 4.65 10.01
C ASN A 276 -1.30 3.33 9.61
N LEU A 277 -0.18 3.41 8.89
CA LEU A 277 0.55 2.23 8.41
C LEU A 277 1.02 1.32 9.54
N ALA A 278 1.22 1.86 10.75
CA ALA A 278 1.55 1.06 11.93
C ALA A 278 0.39 0.17 12.36
N ASP A 279 -0.85 0.64 12.25
CA ASP A 279 -2.03 -0.17 12.57
C ASP A 279 -2.31 -1.19 11.45
N VAL A 280 -2.11 -0.80 10.18
CA VAL A 280 -2.19 -1.73 9.02
C VAL A 280 -1.21 -2.89 9.17
N GLY A 281 0.05 -2.60 9.50
CA GLY A 281 1.06 -3.64 9.73
C GLY A 281 0.64 -4.60 10.85
N ARG A 282 0.13 -4.06 11.96
CA ARG A 282 -0.31 -4.85 13.13
C ARG A 282 -1.46 -5.78 12.76
N ASP A 283 -2.44 -5.28 12.00
CA ASP A 283 -3.60 -6.04 11.54
C ASP A 283 -3.21 -7.16 10.55
N LEU A 284 -2.19 -6.91 9.71
CA LEU A 284 -1.64 -7.91 8.77
C LEU A 284 -0.60 -8.84 9.43
N GLY A 285 -0.38 -8.73 10.74
CA GLY A 285 0.57 -9.57 11.47
C GLY A 285 2.05 -9.29 11.15
N VAL A 286 2.35 -8.19 10.46
CA VAL A 286 3.73 -7.70 10.34
C VAL A 286 3.98 -6.82 11.53
N LEU A 287 5.04 -7.11 12.27
CA LEU A 287 5.51 -6.21 13.32
C LEU A 287 5.78 -4.83 12.69
N PRO A 288 4.89 -3.84 12.91
CA PRO A 288 5.19 -2.48 12.51
C PRO A 288 6.23 -2.02 13.52
N ASN A 289 7.38 -1.53 13.05
CA ASN A 289 8.53 -1.15 13.87
C ASN A 289 9.49 -2.31 14.22
N VAL A 290 9.97 -3.05 13.22
CA VAL A 290 11.33 -3.61 13.33
C VAL A 290 12.27 -2.67 12.58
N PRO A 291 13.10 -1.89 13.30
CA PRO A 291 14.24 -1.23 12.69
C PRO A 291 15.10 -2.28 11.96
N GLY A 292 15.37 -2.06 10.67
CA GLY A 292 16.16 -3.00 9.86
C GLY A 292 15.51 -3.58 8.61
N LEU A 293 14.34 -3.07 8.17
CA LEU A 293 13.89 -3.28 6.79
C LEU A 293 14.84 -2.54 5.81
N PRO A 294 15.19 -3.14 4.65
CA PRO A 294 16.03 -2.49 3.65
C PRO A 294 15.47 -1.10 3.26
N GLY A 295 16.31 -0.07 3.32
CA GLY A 295 15.94 1.31 2.96
C GLY A 295 15.18 2.12 4.02
N ARG A 296 14.97 1.57 5.23
CA ARG A 296 14.31 2.29 6.35
C ARG A 296 15.19 2.55 7.57
N LEU A 297 16.30 1.83 7.73
CA LEU A 297 17.24 2.06 8.83
C LEU A 297 18.23 3.15 8.40
N LYS A 298 18.13 4.34 9.00
CA LYS A 298 19.02 5.46 8.71
C LYS A 298 20.27 5.46 9.55
N LEU A 299 20.17 5.14 10.84
CA LEU A 299 21.28 5.28 11.77
C LEU A 299 21.37 4.10 12.74
N VAL A 300 22.60 3.62 12.94
CA VAL A 300 22.94 2.62 13.95
C VAL A 300 24.01 3.20 14.86
N ILE A 301 23.73 3.25 16.15
CA ILE A 301 24.63 3.73 17.18
C ILE A 301 25.13 2.52 17.98
N PHE A 302 26.43 2.23 17.87
CA PHE A 302 27.08 1.18 18.64
C PHE A 302 27.61 1.73 19.96
N VAL A 303 27.32 1.02 21.05
CA VAL A 303 27.72 1.37 22.42
C VAL A 303 28.30 0.16 23.13
N GLU A 304 29.09 0.37 24.19
CA GLU A 304 29.85 -0.72 24.82
C GLU A 304 28.98 -1.77 25.50
N GLY A 305 27.96 -1.34 26.26
CA GLY A 305 27.14 -2.24 27.07
C GLY A 305 25.65 -1.89 27.14
N PRO A 306 24.84 -2.76 27.77
CA PRO A 306 23.39 -2.56 27.89
C PRO A 306 22.99 -1.35 28.75
N ASN A 307 23.82 -0.99 29.73
CA ASN A 307 23.58 0.20 30.56
C ASN A 307 23.77 1.49 29.76
N ASP A 308 24.78 1.50 28.88
CA ASP A 308 25.09 2.58 27.95
C ASP A 308 23.91 2.83 27.01
N VAL A 309 23.29 1.77 26.47
CA VAL A 309 22.08 1.89 25.64
C VAL A 309 21.00 2.69 26.37
N ARG A 310 20.69 2.32 27.62
CA ARG A 310 19.63 2.99 28.39
C ARG A 310 19.99 4.43 28.72
N PHE A 311 21.24 4.68 29.10
CA PHE A 311 21.74 6.00 29.44
C PHE A 311 21.73 6.94 28.23
N ILE A 312 22.36 6.52 27.14
CA ILE A 312 22.48 7.29 25.90
C ILE A 312 21.11 7.48 25.26
N HIS A 313 20.23 6.47 25.25
CA HIS A 313 18.87 6.63 24.73
C HIS A 313 18.12 7.78 25.42
N LEU A 314 18.16 7.83 26.76
CA LEU A 314 17.51 8.92 27.50
C LEU A 314 18.11 10.29 27.22
N LEU A 315 19.42 10.37 27.03
CA LEU A 315 20.10 11.61 26.65
C LEU A 315 19.67 12.06 25.25
N LEU A 316 19.79 11.20 24.25
CA LEU A 316 19.49 11.52 22.87
C LEU A 316 18.01 11.89 22.67
N MET A 317 17.08 11.25 23.40
CA MET A 317 15.67 11.65 23.43
C MET A 317 15.44 13.11 23.88
N LYS A 318 16.42 13.73 24.55
CA LYS A 318 16.33 15.11 25.07
C LYS A 318 17.19 16.10 24.31
N TYR A 319 18.33 15.68 23.77
CA TYR A 319 19.25 16.55 23.03
C TYR A 319 19.01 16.54 21.51
N CYS A 320 18.55 15.42 20.94
CA CYS A 320 18.27 15.28 19.50
C CYS A 320 17.08 14.32 19.27
N PRO A 321 15.86 14.69 19.69
CA PRO A 321 14.69 13.82 19.57
C PRO A 321 14.30 13.50 18.13
N GLU A 322 14.81 14.25 17.13
CA GLU A 322 14.50 14.03 15.71
C GLU A 322 14.85 12.61 15.25
N ILE A 323 15.98 12.08 15.69
CA ILE A 323 16.49 10.77 15.24
C ILE A 323 15.60 9.58 15.64
N PHE A 324 14.67 9.79 16.58
CA PHE A 324 13.74 8.76 17.04
C PHE A 324 12.31 8.95 16.52
N LYS A 325 12.00 10.04 15.80
CA LYS A 325 10.63 10.32 15.33
C LYS A 325 10.11 9.27 14.35
N ASN A 326 10.99 8.74 13.51
CA ASN A 326 10.63 7.84 12.41
C ASN A 326 10.95 6.37 12.70
N ASN A 327 11.38 6.02 13.91
CA ASN A 327 11.84 4.67 14.28
C ASN A 327 12.92 4.09 13.36
N ASP A 328 13.78 4.94 12.81
CA ASP A 328 14.85 4.61 11.86
C ASP A 328 16.26 4.68 12.49
N THR A 329 16.34 4.77 13.82
CA THR A 329 17.60 4.74 14.59
C THR A 329 17.61 3.57 15.57
N VAL A 330 18.73 2.84 15.65
CA VAL A 330 18.92 1.71 16.57
C VAL A 330 20.17 1.91 17.42
N LEU A 331 20.07 1.56 18.71
CA LEU A 331 21.23 1.47 19.60
C LEU A 331 21.57 -0.01 19.82
N ILE A 332 22.81 -0.40 19.53
CA ILE A 332 23.27 -1.79 19.65
C ILE A 332 24.42 -1.87 20.67
N PRO A 333 24.24 -2.61 21.78
CA PRO A 333 25.35 -2.93 22.66
C PRO A 333 26.22 -4.02 22.02
N PHE A 334 27.53 -3.80 21.88
CA PHE A 334 28.41 -4.82 21.33
C PHE A 334 29.02 -5.71 22.42
N GLY A 335 29.25 -5.25 23.65
CA GLY A 335 29.95 -6.02 24.68
C GLY A 335 31.42 -6.30 24.32
N GLY A 336 32.30 -6.25 25.32
CA GLY A 336 33.76 -6.09 25.13
C GLY A 336 34.53 -7.06 24.21
N GLY A 337 33.90 -8.13 23.71
CA GLY A 337 34.47 -9.03 22.69
C GLY A 337 33.77 -9.04 21.33
N SER A 338 32.53 -8.55 21.20
CA SER A 338 31.71 -8.83 20.01
C SER A 338 31.77 -7.77 18.90
N LEU A 339 32.37 -6.61 19.16
CA LEU A 339 32.58 -5.54 18.17
C LEU A 339 33.28 -6.06 16.90
N LYS A 340 34.19 -7.03 17.05
CA LYS A 340 34.87 -7.67 15.93
C LYS A 340 33.88 -8.33 14.96
N TYR A 341 32.82 -8.96 15.46
CA TYR A 341 31.83 -9.61 14.62
C TYR A 341 30.97 -8.57 13.89
N TRP A 342 30.54 -7.52 14.58
CA TRP A 342 29.76 -6.45 13.95
C TRP A 342 30.53 -5.74 12.82
N VAL A 343 31.79 -5.39 13.07
CA VAL A 343 32.64 -4.68 12.11
C VAL A 343 33.12 -5.60 10.98
N ASN A 344 33.40 -6.89 11.24
CA ASN A 344 33.97 -7.78 10.22
C ASN A 344 32.93 -8.52 9.38
N LEU A 345 31.75 -8.80 9.92
CA LEU A 345 30.72 -9.56 9.21
C LEU A 345 29.85 -8.68 8.30
N GLU A 346 30.01 -7.34 8.37
CA GLU A 346 29.28 -6.37 7.55
C GLU A 346 27.76 -6.61 7.50
N LEU A 347 27.18 -7.14 8.60
CA LEU A 347 25.80 -7.65 8.63
C LEU A 347 24.76 -6.58 8.27
N LEU A 348 25.06 -5.32 8.56
CA LEU A 348 24.16 -4.19 8.35
C LEU A 348 24.41 -3.49 7.01
N LYS A 349 25.48 -3.85 6.28
CA LYS A 349 25.83 -3.25 4.98
C LYS A 349 24.73 -3.34 3.93
N PRO A 350 23.95 -4.44 3.80
CA PRO A 350 22.83 -4.50 2.88
C PRO A 350 21.73 -3.46 3.17
N LEU A 351 21.63 -3.00 4.42
CA LEU A 351 20.64 -2.01 4.86
C LEU A 351 21.09 -0.57 4.61
N HIS A 352 22.37 -0.35 4.29
CA HIS A 352 23.01 0.95 4.07
C HIS A 352 22.73 2.02 5.15
N PRO A 353 22.80 1.70 6.46
CA PRO A 353 22.65 2.73 7.48
C PRO A 353 23.93 3.55 7.65
N ALA A 354 23.81 4.78 8.14
CA ALA A 354 24.90 5.47 8.79
C ALA A 354 25.27 4.73 10.09
N GLU A 355 26.56 4.50 10.30
CA GLU A 355 27.07 3.86 11.51
C GLU A 355 27.76 4.92 12.38
N PHE A 356 27.43 4.95 13.67
CA PHE A 356 28.01 5.82 14.68
C PHE A 356 28.48 4.99 15.87
N TYR A 357 29.63 5.31 16.44
CA TYR A 357 30.26 4.53 17.50
C TYR A 357 30.57 5.41 18.71
N ILE A 358 30.17 4.96 19.90
CA ILE A 358 30.44 5.65 21.17
C ILE A 358 31.24 4.71 22.06
N PHE A 359 32.38 5.20 22.56
CA PHE A 359 33.31 4.45 23.38
C PHE A 359 33.67 5.21 24.67
N ASP A 360 33.94 4.46 25.72
CA ASP A 360 34.48 4.96 26.98
C ASP A 360 35.96 5.33 26.78
N ASN A 361 36.43 6.39 27.44
CA ASN A 361 37.84 6.80 27.37
C ASN A 361 38.71 6.03 28.36
N ASP A 362 38.69 4.71 28.20
CA ASP A 362 39.59 3.78 28.89
C ASP A 362 40.51 3.06 27.89
N ALA A 363 41.32 2.12 28.40
CA ALA A 363 42.24 1.36 27.54
C ALA A 363 41.49 0.46 26.52
N ALA A 364 40.30 -0.03 26.87
CA ALA A 364 39.49 -0.89 26.01
C ALA A 364 38.82 -0.07 24.90
N GLY A 365 38.17 1.04 25.24
CA GLY A 365 37.54 1.96 24.31
C GLY A 365 38.51 2.56 23.30
N LYS A 366 39.72 2.96 23.72
CA LYS A 366 40.80 3.37 22.78
C LYS A 366 41.19 2.25 21.81
N SER A 367 41.20 1.00 22.27
CA SER A 367 41.46 -0.15 21.41
C SER A 367 40.31 -0.39 20.41
N TYR A 368 39.05 -0.19 20.84
CA TYR A 368 37.87 -0.27 19.96
C TYR A 368 37.86 0.84 18.90
N GLU A 369 38.12 2.08 19.30
CA GLU A 369 38.23 3.25 18.43
C GLU A 369 39.25 3.01 17.30
N ASN A 370 40.46 2.57 17.67
CA ASN A 370 41.52 2.26 16.70
C ASN A 370 41.12 1.14 15.73
N ARG A 371 40.32 0.17 16.20
CA ARG A 371 39.84 -0.93 15.35
C ARG A 371 38.80 -0.45 14.34
N VAL A 372 37.85 0.37 14.76
CA VAL A 372 36.81 0.94 13.88
C VAL A 372 37.41 1.89 12.86
N LYS A 373 38.38 2.72 13.25
CA LYS A 373 39.12 3.59 12.31
C LYS A 373 39.84 2.80 11.22
N ARG A 374 40.39 1.62 11.53
CA ARG A 374 41.05 0.74 10.54
C ARG A 374 40.08 0.10 9.55
N SER A 375 38.80 0.00 9.90
CA SER A 375 37.76 -0.56 9.04
C SER A 375 37.16 0.46 8.06
N GLY A 376 37.64 1.71 8.06
CA GLY A 376 37.24 2.73 7.09
C GLY A 376 36.07 3.62 7.52
N VAL A 377 35.60 3.51 8.76
CA VAL A 377 34.57 4.41 9.33
C VAL A 377 35.14 5.82 9.50
N SER A 378 34.37 6.83 9.10
CA SER A 378 34.75 8.24 9.24
C SER A 378 35.01 8.60 10.70
N SER A 379 36.09 9.32 10.98
CA SER A 379 36.39 9.78 12.34
C SER A 379 35.33 10.72 12.91
N GLN A 380 34.47 11.30 12.08
CA GLN A 380 33.34 12.14 12.52
C GLN A 380 32.18 11.32 13.12
N ASN A 381 32.16 10.01 12.87
CA ASN A 381 31.13 9.09 13.35
C ASN A 381 31.60 8.27 14.56
N ILE A 382 32.70 8.69 15.18
CA ILE A 382 33.28 8.03 16.34
C ILE A 382 33.39 9.06 17.46
N HIS A 383 32.82 8.75 18.62
CA HIS A 383 32.88 9.57 19.80
C HIS A 383 33.54 8.79 20.94
N LEU A 384 34.53 9.41 21.56
CA LEU A 384 35.21 8.92 22.75
C LEU A 384 34.89 9.92 23.87
N TRP A 385 34.33 9.45 24.98
CA TRP A 385 33.93 10.31 26.10
C TRP A 385 35.12 11.08 26.69
N ASP A 386 35.00 12.38 26.93
CA ASP A 386 36.11 13.21 27.45
C ASP A 386 36.49 12.86 28.90
N LEU A 387 35.49 12.54 29.74
CA LEU A 387 35.67 12.34 31.19
C LEU A 387 36.02 10.90 31.59
N GLY A 388 36.08 9.95 30.66
CA GLY A 388 36.30 8.54 30.95
C GLY A 388 35.05 7.68 30.72
N PRO A 389 34.77 6.68 31.58
CA PRO A 389 33.55 5.88 31.51
C PRO A 389 32.26 6.68 31.77
N ILE A 390 31.12 6.16 31.28
CA ILE A 390 29.80 6.78 31.46
C ILE A 390 29.47 7.10 32.94
N GLU A 391 30.04 6.39 33.91
CA GLU A 391 29.82 6.69 35.32
C GLU A 391 30.21 8.12 35.73
N PHE A 392 31.15 8.77 35.03
CA PHE A 392 31.51 10.18 35.27
C PHE A 392 30.44 11.17 34.78
N TYR A 393 29.52 10.73 33.91
CA TYR A 393 28.44 11.57 33.37
C TYR A 393 27.21 11.60 34.27
N PHE A 394 27.28 10.97 35.45
CA PHE A 394 26.29 11.14 36.49
C PHE A 394 26.45 12.53 37.15
N PRO A 395 25.36 13.30 37.33
CA PRO A 395 25.43 14.57 38.05
C PRO A 395 26.01 14.38 39.45
N TYR A 396 26.81 15.35 39.92
CA TYR A 396 27.44 15.33 41.25
C TYR A 396 26.46 14.95 42.39
N ASN A 397 25.21 15.40 42.33
CA ASN A 397 24.19 15.05 43.32
C ASN A 397 23.86 13.54 43.40
N PHE A 398 23.99 12.81 42.30
CA PHE A 398 23.87 11.35 42.29
C PHE A 398 25.09 10.69 42.93
N TYR A 399 26.29 11.15 42.57
CA TYR A 399 27.54 10.71 43.18
C TYR A 399 27.57 10.92 44.70
N ASN A 400 27.35 12.14 45.18
CA ASN A 400 27.41 12.46 46.60
C ASN A 400 26.40 11.63 47.42
N ARG A 401 25.19 11.42 46.89
CA ARG A 401 24.21 10.52 47.53
C ARG A 401 24.67 9.05 47.54
N ALA A 402 25.36 8.60 46.50
CA ALA A 402 25.90 7.24 46.45
C ALA A 402 27.03 7.05 47.47
N VAL A 403 27.95 8.03 47.59
CA VAL A 403 29.01 8.05 48.61
C VAL A 403 28.40 7.95 50.01
N ARG A 404 27.47 8.85 50.36
CA ARG A 404 26.80 8.85 51.67
C ARG A 404 26.07 7.56 51.96
N SER A 405 25.36 7.02 50.97
CA SER A 405 24.66 5.74 51.13
C SER A 405 25.63 4.58 51.33
N SER A 406 26.78 4.59 50.64
CA SER A 406 27.82 3.57 50.79
C SER A 406 28.45 3.63 52.19
N ASN A 407 28.87 4.81 52.64
CA ASN A 407 29.48 5.00 53.96
C ASN A 407 28.50 4.66 55.09
N GLN A 408 27.22 5.09 55.00
CA GLN A 408 26.19 4.70 55.98
C GLN A 408 25.92 3.19 56.02
N SER A 409 26.04 2.49 54.88
CA SER A 409 25.93 1.03 54.84
C SER A 409 27.13 0.35 55.49
N LYS A 410 28.35 0.89 55.30
CA LYS A 410 29.58 0.40 55.92
C LYS A 410 29.57 0.61 57.44
N GLU A 411 29.18 1.78 57.92
CA GLU A 411 29.04 2.08 59.37
C GLU A 411 28.08 1.10 60.08
N LYS A 412 27.02 0.66 59.40
CA LYS A 412 26.04 -0.29 59.96
C LYS A 412 26.54 -1.74 59.93
N ASN A 413 27.50 -2.07 59.07
CA ASN A 413 28.01 -3.42 58.91
C ASN A 413 29.39 -3.55 59.58
N LYS A 414 29.40 -3.87 60.88
CA LYS A 414 30.61 -3.95 61.72
C LYS A 414 31.68 -4.97 61.25
N ASN A 415 31.38 -5.81 60.26
CA ASN A 415 32.31 -6.78 59.69
C ASN A 415 32.97 -6.30 58.37
N ASP A 416 32.59 -5.13 57.85
CA ASP A 416 33.19 -4.54 56.65
C ASP A 416 34.44 -3.73 57.03
N GLN A 417 35.62 -4.23 56.64
CA GLN A 417 36.93 -3.60 56.92
C GLN A 417 37.38 -2.64 55.82
N SER A 418 36.54 -2.34 54.82
CA SER A 418 36.89 -1.41 53.74
C SER A 418 36.85 0.04 54.21
N GLU A 419 37.85 0.84 53.79
CA GLU A 419 37.94 2.26 54.13
C GLU A 419 36.70 3.04 53.62
N GLU A 420 36.32 4.09 54.35
CA GLU A 420 35.25 5.00 53.93
C GLU A 420 35.63 5.73 52.64
N LEU A 421 34.63 5.94 51.78
CA LEU A 421 34.84 6.69 50.54
C LEU A 421 34.90 8.19 50.86
N VAL A 422 35.86 8.89 50.27
CA VAL A 422 36.04 10.34 50.45
C VAL A 422 34.94 11.10 49.71
N GLU A 423 34.27 12.05 50.38
CA GLU A 423 33.35 13.00 49.71
C GLU A 423 34.17 14.05 48.95
N LEU A 424 34.27 13.89 47.63
CA LEU A 424 34.90 14.88 46.74
C LEU A 424 34.02 16.13 46.58
N SER A 425 34.64 17.29 46.34
CA SER A 425 33.89 18.51 45.98
C SER A 425 33.37 18.46 44.52
N PRO A 426 32.38 19.30 44.15
CA PRO A 426 31.87 19.35 42.77
C PRO A 426 32.95 19.62 41.70
N LYS A 427 34.01 20.35 42.06
CA LYS A 427 35.11 20.68 41.13
C LYS A 427 36.12 19.54 40.97
N GLU A 428 36.22 18.68 41.98
CA GLU A 428 37.16 17.54 42.01
C GLU A 428 36.54 16.28 41.43
N PHE A 429 35.20 16.16 41.46
CA PHE A 429 34.46 15.00 40.96
C PHE A 429 34.79 14.63 39.51
N HIS A 430 34.84 15.63 38.62
CA HIS A 430 35.14 15.40 37.19
C HIS A 430 36.59 15.00 36.92
N ASN A 431 37.47 15.10 37.93
CA ASN A 431 38.86 14.65 37.89
C ASN A 431 39.12 13.48 38.86
N ALA A 432 38.06 12.83 39.35
CA ALA A 432 38.17 11.78 40.36
C ALA A 432 38.90 10.53 39.82
N ASN A 433 39.53 9.77 40.71
CA ASN A 433 40.15 8.52 40.34
C ASN A 433 39.08 7.45 40.13
N TYR A 434 39.01 6.87 38.93
CA TYR A 434 37.96 5.90 38.63
C TYR A 434 37.97 4.68 39.58
N ASP A 435 39.13 4.08 39.84
CA ASP A 435 39.21 2.85 40.65
C ASP A 435 38.92 3.11 42.14
N ALA A 436 39.35 4.27 42.66
CA ALA A 436 39.16 4.62 44.08
C ALA A 436 37.79 5.25 44.36
N ASP A 437 37.33 6.17 43.50
CA ASP A 437 36.21 7.05 43.82
C ASP A 437 34.90 6.66 43.12
N ILE A 438 34.97 6.05 41.92
CA ILE A 438 33.78 5.83 41.07
C ILE A 438 33.38 4.35 40.98
N LYS A 439 34.33 3.47 40.71
CA LYS A 439 34.14 2.02 40.54
C LYS A 439 33.44 1.36 41.74
N PRO A 440 33.76 1.71 43.00
CA PRO A 440 33.05 1.14 44.15
C PRO A 440 31.55 1.52 44.19
N LEU A 441 31.18 2.64 43.57
CA LEU A 441 29.83 3.19 43.56
C LEU A 441 29.00 2.77 42.35
N LYS A 442 29.61 2.15 41.34
CA LYS A 442 28.98 1.78 40.06
C LYS A 442 27.58 1.17 40.23
N ASN A 443 27.44 0.14 41.07
CA ASN A 443 26.16 -0.53 41.29
C ASN A 443 25.09 0.39 41.92
N ILE A 444 25.49 1.28 42.84
CA ILE A 444 24.60 2.23 43.51
C ILE A 444 24.14 3.31 42.53
N LEU A 445 25.06 3.82 41.70
CA LEU A 445 24.78 4.81 40.66
C LEU A 445 23.78 4.27 39.64
N TRP A 446 24.03 3.08 39.09
CA TRP A 446 23.12 2.44 38.13
C TRP A 446 21.76 2.09 38.78
N SER A 447 21.74 1.61 40.03
CA SER A 447 20.48 1.39 40.77
C SER A 447 19.71 2.69 41.06
N ALA A 448 20.40 3.82 41.21
CA ALA A 448 19.79 5.13 41.37
C ALA A 448 19.25 5.67 40.05
N PHE A 449 19.96 5.43 38.94
CA PHE A 449 19.51 5.74 37.58
C PHE A 449 18.18 5.05 37.27
N GLU A 450 18.08 3.74 37.50
CA GLU A 450 16.87 2.97 37.23
C GLU A 450 15.62 3.51 37.96
N ARG A 451 15.82 4.03 39.17
CA ARG A 451 14.73 4.56 40.01
C ARG A 451 14.39 6.04 39.75
N LYS A 452 15.34 6.84 39.27
CA LYS A 452 15.23 8.32 39.21
C LYS A 452 15.72 8.94 37.89
N SER A 453 15.68 8.19 36.80
CA SER A 453 16.14 8.61 35.47
C SER A 453 15.54 9.94 35.00
N THR A 454 14.28 10.23 35.32
CA THR A 454 13.60 11.49 34.94
C THR A 454 14.21 12.74 35.58
N LYS A 455 14.89 12.60 36.72
CA LYS A 455 15.56 13.72 37.43
C LYS A 455 17.00 13.94 36.97
N LEU A 456 17.53 13.06 36.12
CA LEU A 456 18.92 13.11 35.67
C LEU A 456 19.16 14.27 34.70
N ILE A 457 18.32 14.39 33.66
CA ILE A 457 18.50 15.35 32.56
C ILE A 457 18.54 16.81 33.02
N PRO A 458 17.63 17.30 33.87
CA PRO A 458 17.68 18.69 34.33
C PRO A 458 18.97 19.01 35.09
N LEU A 459 19.54 18.03 35.80
CA LEU A 459 20.79 18.19 36.56
C LEU A 459 22.01 18.17 35.64
N ILE A 460 22.00 17.32 34.60
CA ILE A 460 23.04 17.31 33.57
C ILE A 460 23.10 18.67 32.86
N LYS A 461 21.95 19.26 32.51
CA LYS A 461 21.89 20.58 31.85
C LYS A 461 22.41 21.74 32.72
N GLN A 462 22.51 21.55 34.04
CA GLN A 462 23.05 22.54 34.97
C GLN A 462 24.58 22.42 35.13
N ASP A 463 25.16 21.30 34.68
CA ASP A 463 26.60 21.07 34.70
C ASP A 463 27.18 21.46 33.35
N GLU A 464 27.92 22.57 33.30
CA GLU A 464 28.44 23.12 32.04
C GLU A 464 29.37 22.15 31.30
N ILE A 465 30.14 21.34 32.03
CA ILE A 465 31.09 20.39 31.44
C ILE A 465 30.30 19.28 30.74
N LEU A 466 29.35 18.66 31.45
CA LEU A 466 28.53 17.58 30.91
C LEU A 466 27.62 18.07 29.76
N ASN A 467 27.00 19.24 29.91
CA ASN A 467 26.10 19.78 28.90
C ASN A 467 26.84 20.13 27.59
N CYS A 468 28.04 20.72 27.69
CA CYS A 468 28.84 21.09 26.51
C CYS A 468 29.20 19.88 25.64
N GLU A 469 29.68 18.81 26.27
CA GLU A 469 30.04 17.58 25.55
C GLU A 469 28.82 16.89 24.94
N LEU A 470 27.70 16.81 25.68
CA LEU A 470 26.47 16.20 25.18
C LEU A 470 25.85 16.97 24.01
N GLU A 471 25.94 18.30 24.00
CA GLU A 471 25.54 19.11 22.84
C GLU A 471 26.43 18.85 21.62
N SER A 472 27.74 18.65 21.84
CA SER A 472 28.69 18.29 20.78
C SER A 472 28.40 16.91 20.20
N LEU A 473 28.13 15.93 21.07
CA LEU A 473 27.73 14.57 20.69
C LEU A 473 26.43 14.59 19.87
N ALA A 474 25.40 15.30 20.36
CA ALA A 474 24.11 15.40 19.68
C ALA A 474 24.23 16.02 18.28
N LYS A 475 25.05 17.06 18.11
CA LYS A 475 25.32 17.67 16.79
C LYS A 475 26.01 16.69 15.84
N SER A 476 26.96 15.90 16.35
CA SER A 476 27.68 14.90 15.54
C SER A 476 26.76 13.77 15.09
N ILE A 477 25.88 13.30 15.99
CA ILE A 477 24.88 12.27 15.70
C ILE A 477 23.84 12.77 14.68
N LEU A 478 23.33 13.99 14.85
CA LEU A 478 22.40 14.60 13.88
C LEU A 478 23.02 14.70 12.49
N LYS A 479 24.29 15.12 12.41
CA LYS A 479 25.00 15.18 11.14
C LYS A 479 25.12 13.80 10.48
N ALA A 480 25.37 12.75 11.25
CA ALA A 480 25.43 11.39 10.75
C ALA A 480 24.05 10.85 10.33
N TYR A 481 22.97 11.31 10.97
CA TYR A 481 21.59 10.94 10.65
C TYR A 481 21.06 11.58 9.36
N ASP A 482 21.53 12.79 9.04
CA ASP A 482 21.13 13.55 7.85
C ASP A 482 21.93 13.20 6.58
N CYS A 483 23.01 12.44 6.72
CA CYS A 483 23.84 11.91 5.63
C CYS A 483 23.31 10.57 5.13
#